data_AF-A0A2X3F978-F1
#
_entry.id   AF-A0A2X3F978-F1
#
_cell.length_a   1.000
_cell.length_b   1.000
_cell.length_c   1.000
_cell.angle_alpha   90.00
_cell.angle_beta   90.00
_cell.angle_gamma   90.00
#
_symmetry.space_group_name_H-M   'P 1'
#
loop_
_entity.id
_entity.type
_entity.pdbx_description
1 polymer ?
#
loop_
_entity_poly.entity_id
_entity_poly.type
_entity_poly.pdbx_seq_one_letter_code
_entity_poly.pdbx_strand_id
1 'polypeptide(L)'
;MAKPCAIRKPRPSSGRRAAIDTPGEYLENRCLYSALLTSVCEADVIALVLNADAPWSPFSPGFTAPMNRPVIGVITKADWPPRPVCEQVRTWLETAGAGHIFITSALTGDGLDDLFACLNAEEYQ
;
A
#
# COMPACT_ATOMS: atom_id res chain seq x y z
N MET A 1 6.66 -5.20 9.22
CA MET A 1 6.76 -6.11 8.06
C MET A 1 6.19 -5.34 6.89
N ALA A 2 7.02 -5.01 5.91
CA ALA A 2 6.62 -4.19 4.77
C ALA A 2 6.06 -5.08 3.67
N LYS A 3 4.93 -4.71 3.06
CA LYS A 3 4.31 -5.49 1.99
C LYS A 3 3.63 -4.59 0.96
N PRO A 4 3.88 -4.80 -0.35
CA PRO A 4 3.01 -4.28 -1.37
C PRO A 4 1.75 -5.17 -1.40
N CYS A 5 0.61 -4.56 -1.64
CA CYS A 5 -0.66 -5.25 -1.83
C CYS A 5 -1.33 -4.66 -3.06
N ALA A 6 -1.59 -5.49 -4.07
CA ALA A 6 -2.33 -5.09 -5.25
C ALA A 6 -3.83 -5.31 -4.98
N ILE A 7 -4.64 -4.26 -5.15
CA ILE A 7 -6.07 -4.31 -4.82
C ILE A 7 -6.87 -4.14 -6.11
N ARG A 8 -7.75 -5.12 -6.36
CA ARG A 8 -8.72 -5.06 -7.46
C ARG A 8 -10.09 -4.67 -6.93
N LYS A 9 -10.68 -3.62 -7.51
CA LYS A 9 -12.04 -3.16 -7.18
C LYS A 9 -13.07 -4.18 -7.70
N PRO A 10 -14.19 -4.36 -6.98
CA PRO A 10 -15.23 -5.28 -7.42
C PRO A 10 -15.87 -4.76 -8.71
N ARG A 11 -15.90 -5.59 -9.75
CA ARG A 11 -16.66 -5.27 -10.97
C ARG A 11 -18.13 -5.66 -10.79
N PRO A 12 -19.08 -4.93 -11.43
CA PRO A 12 -20.51 -5.14 -11.25
C PRO A 12 -21.00 -6.56 -11.59
N SER A 13 -20.24 -7.32 -12.40
CA SER A 13 -20.58 -8.70 -12.79
C SER A 13 -20.03 -9.80 -11.87
N SER A 14 -19.15 -9.47 -10.92
CA SER A 14 -18.60 -10.44 -9.97
C SER A 14 -18.32 -9.75 -8.63
N GLY A 15 -19.24 -9.92 -7.67
CA GLY A 15 -19.20 -9.28 -6.34
C GLY A 15 -18.10 -9.76 -5.39
N ARG A 16 -16.88 -10.00 -5.88
CA ARG A 16 -15.75 -10.43 -5.05
C ARG A 16 -14.62 -9.40 -5.12
N ARG A 17 -14.35 -8.71 -4.00
CA ARG A 17 -13.10 -7.96 -3.81
C ARG A 17 -11.97 -8.97 -3.81
N ALA A 18 -11.09 -8.88 -4.79
CA ALA A 18 -9.90 -9.71 -4.84
C ALA A 18 -8.71 -8.85 -4.41
N ALA A 19 -8.28 -9.00 -3.17
CA ALA A 19 -6.95 -8.58 -2.78
C ALA A 19 -5.97 -9.56 -3.43
N ILE A 20 -5.12 -9.04 -4.30
CA ILE A 20 -4.03 -9.79 -4.90
C ILE A 20 -2.90 -9.73 -3.88
N ASP A 21 -2.80 -10.76 -3.04
CA ASP A 21 -1.74 -10.88 -2.05
C ASP A 21 -0.43 -11.17 -2.80
N THR A 22 0.34 -10.12 -3.05
CA THR A 22 1.73 -10.26 -3.50
C THR A 22 2.57 -10.57 -2.27
N PRO A 23 3.10 -11.80 -2.10
CA PRO A 23 3.87 -12.11 -0.92
C PRO A 23 5.13 -11.24 -0.89
N GLY A 24 5.57 -10.87 0.33
CA GLY A 24 6.61 -9.85 0.53
C GLY A 24 7.95 -10.18 -0.14
N GLU A 25 8.22 -11.47 -0.41
CA GLU A 25 9.38 -11.96 -1.15
C GLU A 25 9.51 -11.35 -2.57
N TYR A 26 8.42 -10.83 -3.14
CA TYR A 26 8.45 -10.18 -4.46
C TYR A 26 9.20 -8.84 -4.44
N LEU A 27 9.36 -8.20 -3.27
CA LEU A 27 10.25 -7.04 -3.12
C LEU A 27 11.72 -7.43 -2.96
N GLU A 28 11.97 -8.57 -2.32
CA GLU A 28 13.32 -9.03 -2.00
C GLU A 28 13.98 -9.75 -3.19
N ASN A 29 13.16 -10.35 -4.07
CA ASN A 29 13.64 -11.16 -5.18
C ASN A 29 13.42 -10.49 -6.54
N ARG A 30 14.51 -10.03 -7.17
CA ARG A 30 14.49 -9.32 -8.46
C ARG A 30 13.82 -10.13 -9.58
N CYS A 31 13.84 -11.46 -9.50
CA CYS A 31 13.19 -12.37 -10.45
C CYS A 31 11.65 -12.38 -10.33
N LEU A 32 11.10 -12.02 -9.17
CA LEU A 32 9.66 -11.95 -8.92
C LEU A 32 9.08 -10.56 -9.23
N TYR A 33 9.94 -9.58 -9.52
CA TYR A 33 9.53 -8.22 -9.86
C TYR A 33 8.64 -8.16 -11.11
N SER A 34 8.90 -9.00 -12.11
CA SER A 34 8.06 -9.08 -13.32
C SER A 34 6.65 -9.59 -13.00
N ALA A 35 6.54 -10.61 -12.15
CA ALA A 35 5.25 -11.15 -11.71
C ALA A 35 4.47 -10.14 -10.84
N LEU A 36 5.18 -9.32 -10.05
CA LEU A 36 4.59 -8.19 -9.33
C LEU A 36 4.04 -7.15 -10.32
N LEU A 37 4.82 -6.73 -11.31
CA LEU A 37 4.38 -5.77 -12.33
C LEU A 37 3.18 -6.28 -13.13
N THR A 38 3.15 -7.57 -13.49
CA THR A 38 1.99 -8.18 -14.15
C THR A 38 0.75 -8.14 -13.28
N SER A 39 0.88 -8.44 -11.98
CA SER A 39 -0.25 -8.38 -11.03
C SER A 39 -0.76 -6.96 -10.84
N VAL A 40 0.15 -5.98 -10.80
CA VAL A 40 -0.16 -4.55 -10.71
C VAL A 40 -0.86 -4.03 -11.97
N CYS A 41 -0.55 -4.58 -13.15
CA CYS A 41 -1.23 -4.22 -14.40
C CYS A 41 -2.73 -4.48 -14.32
N GLU A 42 -3.12 -5.58 -13.67
CA GLU A 42 -4.53 -5.98 -13.48
C GLU A 42 -5.19 -5.35 -12.25
N ALA A 43 -4.41 -4.70 -11.38
CA ALA A 43 -4.89 -4.03 -10.18
C ALA A 43 -5.47 -2.65 -10.50
N ASP A 44 -6.45 -2.22 -9.71
CA ASP A 44 -7.02 -0.87 -9.82
C ASP A 44 -6.24 0.12 -8.94
N VAL A 45 -5.79 -0.32 -7.76
CA VAL A 45 -5.03 0.46 -6.79
C VAL A 45 -3.91 -0.39 -6.22
N ILE A 46 -2.76 0.23 -5.94
CA ILE A 46 -1.63 -0.40 -5.25
C ILE A 46 -1.54 0.17 -3.84
N ALA A 47 -1.49 -0.69 -2.83
CA ALA A 47 -1.26 -0.29 -1.44
C ALA A 47 0.15 -0.69 -1.00
N LEU A 48 0.96 0.28 -0.60
CA LEU A 48 2.26 0.07 0.02
C LEU A 48 2.07 0.08 1.54
N VAL A 49 2.11 -1.09 2.17
CA VAL A 49 1.88 -1.23 3.60
C VAL A 49 3.22 -1.26 4.34
N LEU A 50 3.38 -0.37 5.32
CA LEU A 50 4.56 -0.29 6.17
C LEU A 50 4.14 -0.16 7.65
N ASN A 51 4.96 -0.67 8.57
CA ASN A 51 4.70 -0.46 9.99
C ASN A 51 5.22 0.93 10.39
N ALA A 52 4.52 1.58 11.29
CA ALA A 52 4.92 2.85 11.87
C ALA A 52 6.26 2.76 12.64
N ASP A 53 6.59 1.58 13.16
CA ASP A 53 7.85 1.27 13.86
C ASP A 53 8.85 0.54 12.95
N ALA A 54 8.72 0.68 11.62
CA ALA A 54 9.64 0.00 10.71
C ALA A 54 11.06 0.56 10.84
N PRO A 55 12.09 -0.30 11.08
CA PRO A 55 13.48 0.17 11.20
C PRO A 55 14.06 0.63 9.85
N TRP A 56 13.51 0.15 8.73
CA TRP A 56 13.89 0.54 7.37
C TRP A 56 12.72 0.29 6.40
N SER A 57 12.73 0.98 5.26
CA SER A 57 11.79 0.77 4.15
C SER A 57 12.45 -0.08 3.06
N PRO A 58 11.79 -1.15 2.57
CA PRO A 58 12.29 -1.87 1.40
C PRO A 58 11.94 -1.18 0.08
N PHE A 59 11.10 -0.15 0.12
CA PHE A 59 10.69 0.58 -1.07
C PHE A 59 11.77 1.58 -1.44
N SER A 60 12.36 1.41 -2.62
CA SER A 60 13.30 2.38 -3.19
C SER A 60 12.55 3.65 -3.63
N PRO A 61 13.20 4.82 -3.63
CA PRO A 61 12.59 6.03 -4.17
C PRO A 61 12.20 5.81 -5.64
N GLY A 62 10.95 6.14 -6.00
CA GLY A 62 10.39 5.89 -7.33
C GLY A 62 10.05 4.42 -7.62
N PHE A 63 9.91 3.56 -6.61
CA PHE A 63 9.50 2.15 -6.76
C PHE A 63 8.22 2.01 -7.60
N THR A 64 7.29 2.94 -7.46
CA THR A 64 6.01 2.93 -8.17
C THR A 64 6.05 3.63 -9.52
N ALA A 65 7.18 4.22 -9.93
CA ALA A 65 7.32 4.90 -11.22
C ALA A 65 6.94 4.04 -12.45
N PRO A 66 7.27 2.73 -12.54
CA PRO A 66 6.81 1.89 -13.65
C PRO A 66 5.35 1.43 -13.50
N MET A 67 4.73 1.68 -12.35
CA MET A 67 3.38 1.23 -12.03
C MET A 67 2.38 2.32 -12.44
N ASN A 68 1.75 2.16 -13.59
CA ASN A 68 0.82 3.16 -14.15
C ASN A 68 -0.57 3.15 -13.46
N ARG A 69 -0.61 2.97 -12.14
CA ARG A 69 -1.80 2.84 -11.30
C ARG A 69 -1.70 3.75 -10.08
N PRO A 70 -2.83 4.22 -9.54
CA PRO A 70 -2.83 5.00 -8.30
C PRO A 70 -2.22 4.17 -7.16
N VAL A 71 -1.29 4.78 -6.43
CA VAL A 71 -0.61 4.15 -5.29
C VAL A 71 -0.95 4.87 -4.01
N ILE A 72 -1.38 4.10 -3.02
CA ILE A 72 -1.64 4.54 -1.66
C ILE A 72 -0.58 3.93 -0.73
N GLY A 73 -0.17 4.69 0.29
CA GLY A 73 0.67 4.23 1.38
C GLY A 73 -0.20 3.95 2.59
N VAL A 74 0.06 2.86 3.30
CA VAL A 74 -0.66 2.52 4.53
C VAL A 74 0.36 2.29 5.63
N ILE A 75 0.37 3.18 6.60
CA ILE A 75 1.15 3.06 7.83
C ILE A 75 0.28 2.30 8.83
N THR A 76 0.76 1.18 9.35
CA THR A 76 0.06 0.35 10.34
C THR A 76 0.74 0.42 11.70
N LYS A 77 0.03 0.07 12.79
CA LYS A 77 0.55 0.13 14.17
C LYS A 77 0.95 1.54 14.63
N ALA A 78 0.18 2.55 14.24
CA ALA A 78 0.43 3.94 14.63
C ALA A 78 0.27 4.22 16.14
N ASP A 79 -0.27 3.26 16.90
CA ASP A 79 -0.45 3.31 18.36
C ASP A 79 0.86 3.23 19.17
N TRP A 80 1.93 2.68 18.60
CA TRP A 80 3.15 2.35 19.35
C TRP A 80 4.30 3.36 19.21
N PRO A 81 4.68 3.82 18.00
CA PRO A 81 5.90 4.58 17.84
C PRO A 81 5.70 6.08 18.07
N PRO A 82 6.74 6.79 18.52
CA PRO A 82 6.70 8.23 18.68
C PRO A 82 6.54 8.91 17.32
N ARG A 83 5.79 10.02 17.30
CA ARG A 83 5.49 10.85 16.10
C ARG A 83 6.66 11.02 15.11
N PRO A 84 7.92 11.33 15.50
CA PRO A 84 9.02 11.46 14.55
C PRO A 84 9.32 10.19 13.71
N VAL A 85 9.12 9.00 14.28
CA VAL A 85 9.32 7.74 13.54
C VAL A 85 8.21 7.55 12.51
N CYS A 86 6.96 7.87 12.84
CA CYS A 86 5.85 7.86 11.88
C CYS A 86 6.09 8.78 10.68
N GLU A 87 6.61 10.00 10.91
CA GLU A 87 6.89 10.94 9.82
C GLU A 87 8.02 10.43 8.90
N GLN A 88 9.01 9.72 9.46
CA GLN A 88 10.06 9.07 8.67
C GLN A 88 9.50 7.97 7.76
N VAL A 89 8.62 7.12 8.31
CA VAL A 89 7.91 6.07 7.57
C VAL A 89 7.04 6.67 6.46
N ARG A 90 6.35 7.78 6.76
CA ARG A 90 5.58 8.55 5.78
C ARG A 90 6.47 9.02 4.64
N THR A 91 7.59 9.65 4.95
CA THR A 91 8.55 10.15 3.95
C THR A 91 9.04 9.02 3.04
N TRP A 92 9.28 7.82 3.57
CA TRP A 92 9.66 6.66 2.76
C TRP A 92 8.56 6.23 1.78
N LEU A 93 7.29 6.28 2.20
CA LEU A 93 6.17 5.97 1.31
C LEU A 93 5.98 7.06 0.24
N GLU A 94 6.10 8.34 0.60
CA GLU A 94 6.02 9.45 -0.37
C GLU A 94 7.13 9.33 -1.42
N THR A 95 8.37 9.09 -0.98
CA THR A 95 9.51 8.94 -1.90
C THR A 95 9.42 7.68 -2.75
N ALA A 96 8.81 6.59 -2.25
CA ALA A 96 8.50 5.41 -3.04
C ALA A 96 7.48 5.69 -4.17
N GLY A 97 6.71 6.78 -4.04
CA GLY A 97 5.71 7.24 -4.99
C GLY A 97 4.27 6.91 -4.59
N ALA A 98 3.98 6.80 -3.28
CA ALA A 98 2.61 6.80 -2.77
C ALA A 98 2.06 8.23 -2.79
N GLY A 99 0.92 8.44 -3.47
CA GLY A 99 0.29 9.76 -3.57
C GLY A 99 -0.59 10.11 -2.35
N HIS A 100 -1.20 9.11 -1.73
CA HIS A 100 -2.03 9.27 -0.53
C HIS A 100 -1.56 8.32 0.56
N ILE A 101 -1.35 8.83 1.78
CA ILE A 101 -0.87 8.02 2.91
C ILE A 101 -1.93 7.98 4.00
N PHE A 102 -2.32 6.76 4.37
CA PHE A 102 -3.26 6.46 5.44
C PHE A 102 -2.48 5.99 6.65
N ILE A 103 -2.73 6.60 7.80
CA ILE A 103 -2.16 6.18 9.08
C ILE A 103 -3.24 5.40 9.80
N THR A 104 -2.96 4.13 10.09
CA THR A 104 -3.93 3.19 10.63
C THR A 104 -3.40 2.48 11.87
N SER A 105 -4.30 2.18 12.80
CA SER A 105 -4.01 1.31 13.94
C SER A 105 -5.05 0.22 14.03
N ALA A 106 -4.58 -1.04 14.01
CA ALA A 106 -5.45 -2.19 14.24
C ALA A 106 -5.93 -2.29 15.70
N LEU A 107 -5.25 -1.60 16.63
CA LEU A 107 -5.58 -1.63 18.04
C LEU A 107 -6.69 -0.63 18.38
N THR A 108 -6.61 0.60 17.85
CA THR A 108 -7.61 1.64 18.10
C THR A 108 -8.70 1.68 17.03
N GLY A 109 -8.48 1.03 15.89
CA GLY A 109 -9.36 1.12 14.71
C GLY A 109 -9.23 2.44 13.94
N ASP A 110 -8.30 3.31 14.35
CA ASP A 110 -8.10 4.63 13.76
C ASP A 110 -7.60 4.52 12.30
N GLY A 111 -8.10 5.40 11.43
CA GLY A 111 -7.73 5.50 10.01
C GLY A 111 -8.16 4.33 9.11
N LEU A 112 -8.71 3.23 9.67
CA LEU A 112 -9.23 2.12 8.88
C LEU A 112 -10.47 2.56 8.07
N ASP A 113 -11.34 3.37 8.65
CA ASP A 113 -12.55 3.85 7.97
C ASP A 113 -12.21 4.68 6.72
N ASP A 114 -11.24 5.60 6.84
CA ASP A 114 -10.75 6.43 5.73
C ASP A 114 -10.06 5.59 4.64
N LEU A 115 -9.28 4.58 5.05
CA LEU A 115 -8.70 3.60 4.12
C LEU A 115 -9.79 2.81 3.38
N PHE A 116 -10.81 2.33 4.10
CA PHE A 116 -11.94 1.64 3.48
C PHE A 116 -12.72 2.58 2.57
N ALA A 117 -12.97 3.83 2.97
CA ALA A 117 -13.65 4.83 2.16
C ALA A 117 -12.89 5.09 0.86
N CYS A 118 -11.56 5.23 0.89
CA CYS A 118 -10.72 5.37 -0.30
C CYS A 118 -10.83 4.16 -1.24
N LEU A 119 -10.81 2.94 -0.68
CA LEU A 119 -10.95 1.70 -1.47
C LEU A 119 -12.38 1.50 -2.00
N ASN A 120 -13.39 2.03 -1.29
CA ASN A 120 -14.80 1.96 -1.63
C ASN A 120 -15.26 3.10 -2.56
N ALA A 121 -14.56 4.22 -2.59
CA ALA A 121 -14.93 5.37 -3.40
C ALA A 121 -14.95 4.93 -4.87
N GLU A 122 -16.14 4.92 -5.47
CA GLU A 122 -16.37 4.60 -6.87
C GLU A 122 -15.97 5.74 -7.81
N GLU A 123 -15.46 6.86 -7.28
CA GLU A 123 -15.27 8.09 -8.03
C GLU A 123 -13.85 8.64 -7.92
N TYR A 124 -13.11 8.53 -9.03
CA TYR A 124 -12.64 9.74 -9.67
C TYR A 124 -12.91 9.58 -11.18
N GLN A 125 -13.73 10.51 -11.69
CA GLN A 125 -14.22 10.59 -13.06
C GLN A 125 -13.12 10.57 -14.12
#